data_AF-A0AA95I7L7-F1
#
_entry.id   AF-A0AA95I7L7-F1
#
_cell.length_a   1.000
_cell.length_b   1.000
_cell.length_c   1.000
_cell.angle_alpha   90.00
_cell.angle_beta   90.00
_cell.angle_gamma   90.00
#
_symmetry.space_group_name_H-M   'P 1'
#
loop_
_entity.id
_entity.type
_entity.pdbx_description
1 polymer ?
#
loop_
_entity_poly.entity_id
_entity_poly.type
_entity_poly.pdbx_seq_one_letter_code
_entity_poly.pdbx_strand_id
1 'polypeptide(L)'
;MYKLNKTGWVVDFGCGRGRVPFYIHNKFHIPVTGIEVHEKTYEEALHNKGSYRSQARHISAPIRLKYGLAEQYRSERYGQYLLLFQPFFH
;
A
#
# COMPACT_ATOMS: atom_id res chain seq x y z
N MET A 1 1.89 4.18 21.62
CA MET A 1 1.86 2.92 20.85
C MET A 1 0.57 2.90 20.04
N TYR A 2 0.61 3.21 18.74
CA TYR A 2 -0.59 3.20 17.89
C TYR A 2 -1.02 1.73 17.68
N LYS A 3 -2.15 1.33 18.28
CA LYS A 3 -2.79 0.04 17.99
C LYS A 3 -3.67 0.23 16.77
N LEU A 4 -3.17 -0.15 15.59
CA LEU A 4 -4.03 -0.41 14.44
C LEU A 4 -4.97 -1.56 14.84
N ASN A 5 -6.24 -1.26 15.04
CA ASN A 5 -7.25 -2.28 15.32
C ASN A 5 -7.23 -3.32 14.19
N LYS A 6 -7.37 -4.61 14.51
CA LYS A 6 -7.36 -5.74 13.54
C LYS A 6 -8.46 -5.65 12.46
N THR A 7 -9.33 -4.66 12.54
CA THR A 7 -10.40 -4.35 11.57
C THR A 7 -10.04 -3.20 10.62
N GLY A 8 -8.92 -2.52 10.82
CA GLY A 8 -8.48 -1.40 9.97
C GLY A 8 -7.75 -1.84 8.71
N TRP A 9 -7.90 -1.07 7.63
CA TRP A 9 -7.07 -1.16 6.44
C TRP A 9 -6.32 0.15 6.22
N VAL A 10 -5.20 0.07 5.49
CA VAL A 10 -4.36 1.21 5.14
C VAL A 10 -4.44 1.49 3.65
N VAL A 11 -4.50 2.77 3.29
CA VAL A 11 -4.29 3.26 1.93
C VAL A 11 -3.07 4.17 1.93
N ASP A 12 -2.10 3.87 1.07
CA ASP A 12 -0.86 4.62 0.87
C ASP A 12 -0.85 5.27 -0.52
N PHE A 13 -0.95 6.59 -0.58
CA PHE A 13 -0.97 7.37 -1.83
C PHE A 13 0.43 7.83 -2.18
N GLY A 14 0.82 7.68 -3.45
CA GLY A 14 2.20 7.88 -3.87
C GLY A 14 3.10 6.77 -3.31
N CYS A 15 2.62 5.53 -3.32
CA CYS A 15 3.32 4.41 -2.68
C CYS A 15 4.67 4.07 -3.35
N GLY A 16 4.95 4.68 -4.50
CA GLY A 16 6.13 4.43 -5.31
C GLY A 16 6.25 2.94 -5.62
N ARG A 17 7.47 2.42 -5.48
CA ARG A 17 7.80 1.01 -5.70
C ARG A 17 7.27 0.03 -4.64
N GLY A 18 6.47 0.50 -3.67
CA GLY A 18 5.75 -0.34 -2.70
C GLY A 18 6.42 -0.59 -1.36
N ARG A 19 7.52 0.10 -1.02
CA ARG A 19 8.28 -0.14 0.25
C ARG A 19 7.40 -0.03 1.50
N VAL A 20 6.67 1.07 1.64
CA VAL A 20 5.79 1.34 2.78
C VAL A 20 4.64 0.33 2.87
N PRO A 21 3.86 0.06 1.80
CA PRO A 21 2.73 -0.84 1.91
C PRO A 21 3.17 -2.28 2.19
N PHE A 22 4.31 -2.72 1.65
CA PHE A 22 4.90 -4.03 1.98
C PHE A 22 5.32 -4.10 3.45
N TYR A 23 5.96 -3.06 3.98
CA TYR A 23 6.35 -3.00 5.39
C TYR A 23 5.14 -3.09 6.32
N ILE A 24 4.11 -2.28 6.07
CA ILE A 24 2.89 -2.26 6.90
C ILE A 24 2.19 -3.61 6.83
N HIS A 25 2.00 -4.15 5.63
CA HIS A 25 1.38 -5.46 5.44
C HIS A 25 2.15 -6.57 6.14
N ASN A 26 3.49 -6.58 6.04
CA ASN A 26 4.35 -7.57 6.69
C ASN A 26 4.38 -7.45 8.21
N LYS A 27 4.35 -6.22 8.75
CA LYS A 27 4.48 -5.98 10.19
C LYS A 27 3.17 -6.18 10.95
N PHE A 28 2.06 -5.80 10.33
CA PHE A 28 0.77 -5.72 11.01
C PHE A 28 -0.24 -6.77 10.52
N HIS A 29 0.02 -7.43 9.39
CA HIS A 29 -0.87 -8.44 8.80
C HIS A 29 -2.29 -7.90 8.58
N ILE A 30 -2.40 -6.63 8.16
CA ILE A 30 -3.67 -5.95 7.86
C ILE A 30 -3.79 -5.66 6.36
N PRO A 31 -5.01 -5.44 5.85
CA PRO A 31 -5.21 -5.05 4.46
C PRO A 31 -4.49 -3.74 4.11
N VAL A 32 -3.79 -3.70 2.96
CA VAL A 32 -3.11 -2.49 2.47
C VAL A 32 -3.39 -2.26 0.98
N THR A 33 -3.67 -1.02 0.60
CA THR A 33 -3.75 -0.59 -0.80
C THR A 33 -2.72 0.51 -1.06
N GLY A 34 -1.75 0.26 -1.94
CA GLY A 34 -0.88 1.31 -2.49
C GLY A 34 -1.48 1.90 -3.77
N ILE A 35 -1.40 3.22 -3.92
CA ILE A 35 -1.87 3.94 -5.10
C ILE A 35 -0.70 4.72 -5.68
N GLU A 36 -0.42 4.54 -6.96
CA GLU A 36 0.66 5.21 -7.68
C GLU A 36 0.13 5.79 -8.99
N VAL A 37 0.52 7.04 -9.28
CA VAL A 37 0.06 7.78 -10.46
C VAL A 37 1.04 7.64 -11.63
N HIS A 38 2.31 7.34 -11.36
CA HIS A 38 3.31 7.15 -12.40
C HIS A 38 3.33 5.71 -12.90
N GLU A 39 2.95 5.50 -14.16
CA GLU A 39 2.77 4.17 -14.78
C GLU A 39 4.00 3.27 -14.62
N LYS A 40 5.19 3.75 -15.00
CA LYS A 40 6.44 2.99 -14.85
C LYS A 40 6.70 2.57 -13.40
N THR A 41 6.49 3.49 -12.46
CA THR A 41 6.68 3.20 -11.03
C THR A 41 5.63 2.23 -10.51
N TYR A 42 4.40 2.31 -11.01
CA TYR A 42 3.34 1.35 -10.71
C TYR A 42 3.65 -0.06 -11.24
N GLU A 43 4.17 -0.19 -12.46
CA GLU A 43 4.61 -1.48 -13.02
C GLU A 43 5.76 -2.10 -12.19
N GLU A 44 6.75 -1.29 -11.81
CA GLU A 44 7.83 -1.72 -10.90
C GLU A 44 7.26 -2.18 -9.55
N ALA A 45 6.26 -1.46 -9.02
CA ALA A 45 5.60 -1.85 -7.78
C ALA A 45 4.84 -3.18 -7.91
N LEU A 46 4.19 -3.44 -9.06
CA LEU A 46 3.55 -4.72 -9.35
C LEU A 46 4.56 -5.88 -9.40
N HIS A 47 5.71 -5.67 -10.04
CA HIS A 47 6.78 -6.65 -10.06
C HIS A 47 7.29 -6.93 -8.63
N ASN A 48 7.58 -5.87 -7.86
CA ASN A 48 8.00 -6.00 -6.46
C ASN A 48 6.94 -6.69 -5.59
N LYS A 49 5.65 -6.46 -5.84
CA LYS A 49 4.55 -7.15 -5.14
C LYS A 49 4.59 -8.65 -5.39
N GLY A 50 4.97 -9.11 -6.58
CA GLY A 50 5.16 -10.53 -6.89
C GLY A 50 6.24 -11.15 -5.99
N SER A 51 7.43 -10.54 -5.97
CA SER A 51 8.55 -10.97 -5.13
C SER A 51 8.22 -10.92 -3.64
N TYR A 52 7.53 -9.88 -3.19
CA TYR A 52 7.04 -9.75 -1.82
C TYR A 52 6.07 -10.89 -1.47
N ARG A 53 5.07 -11.16 -2.31
CA ARG A 53 4.06 -12.19 -2.04
C ARG A 53 4.59 -13.60 -2.06
N SER A 54 5.65 -13.88 -2.81
CA SER A 54 6.30 -15.19 -2.78
C SER A 54 6.90 -15.50 -1.39
N GLN A 55 7.29 -14.48 -0.63
CA GLN A 55 7.82 -14.58 0.74
C GLN A 55 6.73 -14.45 1.81
N ALA A 56 5.74 -13.58 1.58
CA ALA A 56 4.66 -13.26 2.52
C ALA A 56 3.42 -14.17 2.36
N ARG A 57 3.59 -15.44 1.94
CA ARG A 57 2.48 -16.37 1.67
C ARG A 57 1.64 -16.69 2.90
N HIS A 58 2.23 -16.58 4.09
CA HIS A 58 1.58 -16.84 5.38
C HIS A 58 0.61 -15.74 5.81
N ILE A 59 0.64 -14.56 5.17
CA ILE A 59 -0.21 -13.42 5.51
C ILE A 59 -1.48 -13.44 4.66
N SER A 60 -2.62 -13.75 5.29
CA SER A 60 -3.92 -13.86 4.62
C SER A 60 -4.55 -12.51 4.26
N ALA A 61 -4.15 -11.43 4.95
CA ALA A 61 -4.63 -10.09 4.61
C ALA A 61 -4.29 -9.75 3.15
N PRO A 62 -5.13 -8.98 2.43
CA PRO A 62 -4.87 -8.61 1.05
C PRO A 62 -3.90 -7.44 0.95
N ILE A 63 -3.07 -7.44 -0.08
CA ILE A 63 -2.28 -6.29 -0.50
C ILE A 63 -2.60 -5.98 -1.96
N ARG A 64 -3.02 -4.74 -2.21
CA ARG A 64 -3.46 -4.28 -3.52
C ARG A 64 -2.57 -3.12 -3.95
N LEU A 65 -2.32 -3.05 -5.25
CA LEU A 65 -1.76 -1.87 -5.89
C LEU A 65 -2.78 -1.40 -6.93
N LYS A 66 -2.97 -0.09 -7.02
CA LYS A 66 -3.83 0.53 -8.02
C LYS A 66 -3.08 1.66 -8.71
N TYR A 67 -3.22 1.72 -10.03
CA TYR A 67 -2.87 2.89 -10.78
C TYR A 67 -3.96 3.95 -10.60
N GLY A 68 -3.59 5.21 -10.35
CA GLY A 68 -4.56 6.30 -10.37
C GLY A 68 -4.17 7.50 -9.50
N LEU A 69 -4.95 8.57 -9.66
CA LEU A 69 -4.81 9.77 -8.85
C LEU A 69 -5.40 9.56 -7.46
N ALA A 70 -4.77 10.16 -6.46
CA ALA A 70 -5.25 10.11 -5.09
C ALA A 70 -6.69 10.64 -4.95
N GLU A 71 -6.99 11.70 -5.70
CA GLU A 71 -8.27 12.41 -5.71
C GLU A 71 -9.44 11.57 -6.26
N GLN A 72 -9.14 10.57 -7.08
CA GLN A 72 -10.17 9.68 -7.67
C GLN A 72 -10.51 8.50 -6.75
N TYR A 73 -9.75 8.29 -5.68
CA TYR A 73 -10.02 7.22 -4.74
C TYR A 73 -11.17 7.60 -3.79
N ARG A 74 -12.40 7.28 -4.19
CA ARG A 74 -13.55 7.31 -3.27
C ARG A 74 -13.36 6.23 -2.21
N SER A 75 -13.12 6.65 -0.98
CA SER A 75 -13.11 5.73 0.14
C SER A 75 -14.54 5.28 0.45
N GLU A 76 -14.81 3.98 0.33
CA GLU A 76 -15.94 3.41 1.05
C GLU A 76 -15.62 3.49 2.55
N ARG A 77 -16.59 4.00 3.31
CA ARG A 77 -16.48 4.39 4.72
C ARG A 77 -15.66 3.38 5.55
N TYR A 78 -14.80 3.93 6.43
CA TYR A 78 -14.13 3.28 7.58
C TYR A 78 -12.67 2.78 7.44
N GLY A 79 -11.85 3.33 6.54
CA GLY A 79 -10.39 3.08 6.50
C GLY A 79 -9.56 4.05 7.35
N GLN A 80 -8.39 3.61 7.84
CA GLN A 80 -7.37 4.52 8.35
C GLN A 80 -6.47 4.96 7.18
N TYR A 81 -6.51 6.24 6.84
CA TYR A 81 -5.68 6.79 5.75
C TYR A 81 -4.30 7.13 6.29
N LEU A 82 -3.27 6.59 5.65
CA LEU A 82 -1.90 6.99 5.91
C LEU A 82 -1.37 7.61 4.61
N LEU A 83 -1.43 8.93 4.52
CA LEU A 83 -0.85 9.68 3.42
C LEU A 83 0.64 9.89 3.72
N LEU A 84 1.53 9.16 3.03
CA LEU A 84 2.97 9.38 3.10
C LEU A 84 3.46 9.98 1.79
N PHE A 85 3.50 11.31 1.72
CA PHE A 85 4.22 12.00 0.65
C PHE A 85 5.72 11.75 0.83
N GLN A 86 6.31 10.94 -0.04
CA GLN A 86 7.76 10.88 -0.23
C GLN A 86 8.10 11.98 -1.25
N PRO A 87 8.59 13.18 -0.85
CA PRO A 87 9.11 14.12 -1.83
C PRO A 87 10.34 13.47 -2.46
N PHE A 88 10.37 13.34 -3.78
CA PHE A 88 11.54 12.81 -4.47
C PHE A 88 12.77 13.65 -4.08
N PHE A 89 13.85 12.99 -3.65
CA PHE A 89 15.19 13.58 -3.73
C PHE A 89 15.55 13.66 -5.22
N HIS A 90 15.87 14.87 -5.66
CA HIS A 90 16.52 15.16 -6.94
C HIS A 90 17.81 14.35 -7.12
#